data_AF-A0A2A4VTG7-F1
#
_entry.id   AF-A0A2A4VTG7-F1
#
_cell.length_a   1.000
_cell.length_b   1.000
_cell.length_c   1.000
_cell.angle_alpha   90.00
_cell.angle_beta   90.00
_cell.angle_gamma   90.00
#
_symmetry.space_group_name_H-M   'P 1'
#
loop_
_entity.id
_entity.type
_entity.pdbx_description
1 polymer ?
#
loop_
_entity_poly.entity_id
_entity_poly.type
_entity_poly.pdbx_seq_one_letter_code
_entity_poly.pdbx_strand_id
1 'polypeptide(L)'
;MQNKAVLIGTYHKTGTVWMLGVFERALAELGLPFVRENIAAILSAGQSAVFFQDHCRFDRDLITAETRGFRMIRDPRDVVISAAHYHTKSDEKWLHVAREKFGNKTYHQAINAKEGWHEKYRFEMQPNWGSGSTIRKMVLDKVLECDAFRTVRYETMIDPVGGDVAFSELLKFLGFEAGEQAVIMARFKDNRLANIDAAAHSHVRSGKTAQWRTKYTKALAEDFIAIHGDALIALGYETDHAWADTLPD
;
A
#
# COMPACT_ATOMS: atom_id res chain seq x y z
N MET A 1 8.49 -4.07 -23.95
CA MET A 1 9.15 -3.46 -22.76
C MET A 1 10.63 -3.23 -23.04
N GLN A 2 11.14 -2.04 -22.70
CA GLN A 2 12.55 -1.67 -22.87
C GLN A 2 13.45 -2.14 -21.71
N ASN A 3 12.93 -2.30 -20.49
CA ASN A 3 13.69 -2.77 -19.33
C ASN A 3 13.60 -4.29 -19.15
N LYS A 4 14.66 -4.87 -18.57
CA LYS A 4 14.70 -6.31 -18.24
C LYS A 4 13.89 -6.65 -16.99
N ALA A 5 13.55 -5.70 -16.14
CA ALA A 5 12.74 -5.98 -14.95
C ALA A 5 11.94 -4.78 -14.49
N VAL A 6 10.66 -5.00 -14.22
CA VAL A 6 9.79 -4.02 -13.57
C VAL A 6 9.44 -4.48 -12.16
N LEU A 7 9.76 -3.70 -11.14
CA LEU A 7 9.52 -4.03 -9.73
C LEU A 7 8.33 -3.22 -9.19
N ILE A 8 7.31 -3.91 -8.68
CA ILE A 8 6.07 -3.31 -8.18
C ILE A 8 5.90 -3.65 -6.70
N GLY A 9 6.12 -2.64 -5.85
CA GLY A 9 6.02 -2.75 -4.40
C GLY A 9 4.72 -2.13 -3.90
N THR A 10 4.01 -2.84 -3.05
CA THR A 10 2.94 -2.27 -2.21
C THR A 10 3.16 -2.66 -0.76
N TYR A 11 2.33 -2.11 0.11
CA TYR A 11 2.27 -2.51 1.51
C TYR A 11 0.83 -2.82 1.88
N HIS A 12 0.66 -3.52 2.99
CA HIS A 12 -0.65 -3.83 3.52
C HIS A 12 -1.51 -2.54 3.64
N LYS A 13 -2.67 -2.55 2.98
CA LYS A 13 -3.64 -1.43 2.86
C LYS A 13 -3.20 -0.20 2.07
N THR A 14 -2.11 -0.25 1.29
CA THR A 14 -1.70 0.87 0.42
C THR A 14 -2.23 0.78 -1.01
N GLY A 15 -3.04 -0.24 -1.32
CA GLY A 15 -3.62 -0.47 -2.66
C GLY A 15 -3.14 -1.77 -3.33
N THR A 16 -2.63 -2.73 -2.57
CA THR A 16 -2.14 -4.04 -3.02
C THR A 16 -3.10 -4.76 -3.98
N VAL A 17 -4.36 -4.96 -3.57
CA VAL A 17 -5.37 -5.66 -4.40
C VAL A 17 -5.62 -4.92 -5.71
N TRP A 18 -5.61 -3.59 -5.67
CA TRP A 18 -5.80 -2.78 -6.86
C TRP A 18 -4.64 -2.94 -7.83
N MET A 19 -3.39 -2.71 -7.40
CA MET A 19 -2.23 -2.87 -8.29
C MET A 19 -2.04 -4.32 -8.76
N LEU A 20 -2.32 -5.30 -7.91
CA LEU A 20 -2.31 -6.71 -8.30
C LEU A 20 -3.28 -6.94 -9.45
N GLY A 21 -4.55 -6.51 -9.31
CA GLY A 21 -5.56 -6.67 -10.36
C GLY A 21 -5.24 -5.91 -11.66
N VAL A 22 -4.60 -4.74 -11.57
CA VAL A 22 -4.17 -3.98 -12.75
C VAL A 22 -3.11 -4.75 -13.53
N PHE A 23 -2.00 -5.11 -12.88
CA PHE A 23 -0.86 -5.70 -13.58
C PHE A 23 -1.09 -7.16 -13.93
N GLU A 24 -1.72 -7.96 -13.07
CA GLU A 24 -2.00 -9.38 -13.36
C GLU A 24 -2.88 -9.52 -14.61
N ARG A 25 -3.94 -8.72 -14.73
CA ARG A 25 -4.85 -8.76 -15.90
C ARG A 25 -4.20 -8.19 -17.15
N ALA A 26 -3.57 -7.01 -17.04
CA ALA A 26 -2.96 -6.37 -18.21
C ALA A 26 -1.81 -7.20 -18.79
N LEU A 27 -0.96 -7.79 -17.95
CA LEU A 27 0.17 -8.58 -18.41
C LEU A 27 -0.27 -9.94 -18.97
N ALA A 28 -1.32 -10.54 -18.43
CA ALA A 28 -1.93 -11.72 -19.03
C ALA A 28 -2.44 -11.44 -20.45
N GLU A 29 -3.08 -10.29 -20.68
CA GLU A 29 -3.55 -9.88 -22.01
C GLU A 29 -2.41 -9.57 -22.98
N LEU A 30 -1.31 -9.03 -22.48
CA LEU A 30 -0.11 -8.75 -23.27
C LEU A 30 0.79 -9.98 -23.49
N GLY A 31 0.49 -11.11 -22.84
CA GLY A 31 1.35 -12.30 -22.86
C GLY A 31 2.71 -12.07 -22.17
N LEU A 32 2.79 -11.12 -21.23
CA LEU A 32 4.01 -10.76 -20.51
C LEU A 32 4.11 -11.51 -19.17
N PRO A 33 5.30 -11.95 -18.74
CA PRO A 33 5.48 -12.63 -17.47
C PRO A 33 5.17 -11.73 -16.26
N PHE A 34 4.30 -12.22 -15.37
CA PHE A 34 4.00 -11.60 -14.08
C PHE A 34 4.39 -12.56 -12.95
N VAL A 35 5.28 -12.11 -12.08
CA VAL A 35 5.99 -12.96 -11.11
C VAL A 35 5.79 -12.41 -9.70
N ARG A 36 5.44 -13.29 -8.74
CA ARG A 36 5.23 -12.92 -7.34
C ARG A 36 6.17 -13.64 -6.36
N GLU A 37 6.81 -14.69 -6.82
CA GLU A 37 7.69 -15.56 -6.04
C GLU A 37 9.00 -15.79 -6.80
N ASN A 38 10.05 -16.22 -6.09
CA ASN A 38 11.36 -16.53 -6.69
C ASN A 38 11.96 -15.38 -7.52
N ILE A 39 11.66 -14.13 -7.14
CA ILE A 39 12.05 -12.91 -7.86
C ILE A 39 13.57 -12.88 -8.11
N ALA A 40 14.38 -13.06 -7.06
CA ALA A 40 15.83 -13.01 -7.16
C ALA A 40 16.40 -14.06 -8.12
N ALA A 41 15.84 -15.27 -8.14
CA ALA A 41 16.28 -16.34 -9.02
C ALA A 41 15.95 -16.03 -10.50
N ILE A 42 14.74 -15.53 -10.76
CA ILE A 42 14.29 -15.18 -12.12
C ILE A 42 15.07 -13.98 -12.66
N LEU A 43 15.31 -12.97 -11.82
CA LEU A 43 16.15 -11.83 -12.15
C LEU A 43 17.59 -12.26 -12.48
N SER A 44 18.14 -13.17 -11.68
CA SER A 44 19.50 -13.70 -11.89
C SER A 44 19.62 -14.53 -13.18
N ALA A 45 18.52 -15.12 -13.66
CA ALA A 45 18.43 -15.79 -14.96
C ALA A 45 18.31 -14.80 -16.15
N GLY A 46 18.23 -13.49 -15.90
CA GLY A 46 18.15 -12.45 -16.92
C GLY A 46 16.82 -12.40 -17.68
N GLN A 47 15.76 -12.99 -17.13
CA GLN A 47 14.46 -13.04 -17.78
C GLN A 47 13.69 -11.73 -17.61
N SER A 48 13.14 -11.22 -18.72
CA SER A 48 12.27 -10.04 -18.69
C SER A 48 10.92 -10.34 -18.06
N ALA A 49 10.62 -9.71 -16.93
CA ALA A 49 9.35 -9.90 -16.22
C ALA A 49 8.95 -8.67 -15.39
N VAL A 50 7.68 -8.65 -15.02
CA VAL A 50 7.14 -7.74 -14.01
C VAL A 50 7.00 -8.50 -12.70
N PHE A 51 7.59 -7.97 -11.65
CA PHE A 51 7.66 -8.58 -10.33
C PHE A 51 6.80 -7.81 -9.34
N PHE A 52 5.95 -8.50 -8.59
CA PHE A 52 5.04 -7.88 -7.62
C PHE A 52 5.31 -8.38 -6.20
N GLN A 53 5.45 -7.44 -5.25
CA GLN A 53 5.62 -7.71 -3.82
C GLN A 53 4.60 -6.90 -3.02
N ASP A 54 3.67 -7.60 -2.37
CA ASP A 54 2.59 -7.03 -1.53
C ASP A 54 3.06 -6.43 -0.21
N HIS A 55 4.32 -6.69 0.15
CA HIS A 55 5.00 -6.09 1.30
C HIS A 55 6.27 -5.33 0.91
N CYS A 56 6.48 -5.02 -0.37
CA CYS A 56 7.65 -4.29 -0.89
C CYS A 56 8.99 -4.86 -0.36
N ARG A 57 9.11 -6.19 -0.36
CA ARG A 57 10.34 -6.89 0.06
C ARG A 57 11.25 -7.08 -1.15
N PHE A 58 11.85 -5.98 -1.59
CA PHE A 58 12.90 -6.00 -2.61
C PHE A 58 14.26 -5.87 -1.91
N ASP A 59 15.18 -6.77 -2.25
CA ASP A 59 16.58 -6.60 -1.87
C ASP A 59 17.15 -5.43 -2.67
N ARG A 60 17.93 -4.56 -2.02
CA ARG A 60 18.51 -3.36 -2.68
C ARG A 60 19.38 -3.73 -3.88
N ASP A 61 20.01 -4.90 -3.82
CA ASP A 61 20.86 -5.42 -4.91
C ASP A 61 20.07 -5.74 -6.18
N LEU A 62 18.73 -5.87 -6.09
CA LEU A 62 17.85 -6.02 -7.26
C LEU A 62 17.59 -4.69 -7.96
N ILE A 63 17.83 -3.56 -7.28
CA ILE A 63 17.63 -2.22 -7.85
C ILE A 63 18.92 -1.82 -8.56
N THR A 64 18.97 -2.13 -9.86
CA THR A 64 20.10 -1.83 -10.73
C THR A 64 19.70 -0.86 -11.84
N ALA A 65 20.68 -0.40 -12.63
CA ALA A 65 20.44 0.45 -13.80
C ALA A 65 19.50 -0.20 -14.84
N GLU A 66 19.41 -1.53 -14.87
CA GLU A 66 18.58 -2.32 -15.81
C GLU A 66 17.16 -2.61 -15.29
N THR A 67 16.88 -2.18 -14.07
CA THR A 67 15.55 -2.33 -13.45
C THR A 67 14.83 -0.99 -13.38
N ARG A 68 13.51 -1.03 -13.45
CA ARG A 68 12.68 0.10 -13.04
C ARG A 68 11.65 -0.37 -12.07
N GLY A 69 11.28 0.46 -11.11
CA GLY A 69 10.26 0.06 -10.16
C GLY A 69 9.60 1.19 -9.44
N PHE A 70 8.57 0.83 -8.70
CA PHE A 70 7.96 1.75 -7.76
C PHE A 70 7.48 1.05 -6.52
N ARG A 71 7.36 1.83 -5.44
CA ARG A 71 6.58 1.47 -4.27
C ARG A 71 5.40 2.42 -4.12
N MET A 72 4.24 1.87 -3.83
CA MET A 72 3.05 2.65 -3.51
C MET A 72 2.87 2.75 -1.99
N ILE A 73 3.00 3.97 -1.48
CA ILE A 73 2.70 4.32 -0.09
C ILE A 73 1.31 4.94 0.01
N ARG A 74 0.78 5.01 1.23
CA ARG A 74 -0.50 5.66 1.55
C ARG A 74 -0.32 6.42 2.85
N ASP A 75 -1.12 7.47 3.07
CA ASP A 75 -1.14 8.24 4.30
C ASP A 75 -1.24 7.27 5.50
N PRO A 76 -0.21 7.21 6.38
CA PRO A 76 -0.19 6.35 7.55
C PRO A 76 -1.47 6.39 8.39
N ARG A 77 -2.13 7.54 8.48
CA ARG A 77 -3.37 7.70 9.26
C ARG A 77 -4.53 6.91 8.63
N ASP A 78 -4.63 6.95 7.30
CA ASP A 78 -5.62 6.18 6.54
C ASP A 78 -5.28 4.69 6.45
N VAL A 79 -3.99 4.31 6.53
CA VAL A 79 -3.58 2.90 6.67
C VAL A 79 -4.17 2.30 7.95
N VAL A 80 -4.02 2.98 9.08
CA VAL A 80 -4.61 2.55 10.37
C VAL A 80 -6.11 2.37 10.26
N ILE A 81 -6.83 3.34 9.68
CA ILE A 81 -8.29 3.27 9.52
C ILE A 81 -8.66 2.09 8.62
N SER A 82 -7.99 1.97 7.47
CA SER A 82 -8.28 0.93 6.50
C SER A 82 -8.05 -0.46 7.10
N ALA A 83 -6.97 -0.64 7.85
CA ALA A 83 -6.61 -1.91 8.46
C ALA A 83 -7.53 -2.26 9.64
N ALA A 84 -7.85 -1.31 10.52
CA ALA A 84 -8.72 -1.57 11.67
C ALA A 84 -10.09 -2.08 11.23
N HIS A 85 -10.72 -1.41 10.25
CA HIS A 85 -12.00 -1.87 9.71
C HIS A 85 -11.90 -3.20 8.98
N TYR A 86 -10.77 -3.46 8.34
CA TYR A 86 -10.52 -4.72 7.66
C TYR A 86 -10.37 -5.89 8.65
N HIS A 87 -9.48 -5.75 9.63
CA HIS A 87 -9.18 -6.77 10.62
C HIS A 87 -10.32 -7.03 11.61
N THR A 88 -11.29 -6.11 11.74
CA THR A 88 -12.52 -6.38 12.51
C THR A 88 -13.49 -7.33 11.83
N LYS A 89 -13.31 -7.61 10.52
CA LYS A 89 -14.29 -8.34 9.70
C LYS A 89 -13.69 -9.46 8.82
N SER A 90 -12.38 -9.45 8.61
CA SER A 90 -11.73 -10.36 7.65
C SER A 90 -11.61 -11.79 8.19
N ASP A 91 -11.75 -12.76 7.29
CA ASP A 91 -11.60 -14.19 7.55
C ASP A 91 -10.18 -14.70 7.26
N GLU A 92 -9.21 -13.80 7.05
CA GLU A 92 -7.82 -14.21 6.84
C GLU A 92 -7.32 -15.09 7.99
N LYS A 93 -6.82 -16.29 7.64
CA LYS A 93 -6.47 -17.34 8.62
C LYS A 93 -5.61 -16.82 9.78
N TRP A 94 -4.63 -15.96 9.50
CA TRP A 94 -3.71 -15.46 10.52
C TRP A 94 -4.39 -14.60 11.60
N LEU A 95 -5.51 -13.94 11.29
CA LEU A 95 -6.30 -13.15 12.24
C LEU A 95 -6.96 -14.02 13.32
N HIS A 96 -7.18 -15.29 12.98
CA HIS A 96 -7.90 -16.28 13.78
C HIS A 96 -6.96 -17.29 14.47
N VAL A 97 -5.64 -17.06 14.42
CA VAL A 97 -4.65 -17.81 15.18
C VAL A 97 -4.43 -17.14 16.53
N ALA A 98 -4.60 -17.90 17.63
CA ALA A 98 -4.37 -17.43 18.99
C ALA A 98 -2.90 -17.07 19.21
N ARG A 99 -2.63 -16.00 19.96
CA ARG A 99 -1.26 -15.55 20.25
C ARG A 99 -1.14 -15.15 21.72
N GLU A 100 -0.04 -15.54 22.34
CA GLU A 100 0.26 -15.21 23.75
C GLU A 100 0.22 -13.71 24.01
N LYS A 101 0.76 -12.90 23.08
CA LYS A 101 0.76 -11.43 23.17
C LYS A 101 -0.64 -10.79 23.24
N PHE A 102 -1.70 -11.55 22.96
CA PHE A 102 -3.09 -11.12 23.10
C PHE A 102 -3.82 -11.88 24.24
N GLY A 103 -3.07 -12.45 25.18
CA GLY A 103 -3.62 -13.27 26.26
C GLY A 103 -4.28 -14.55 25.73
N ASN A 104 -3.62 -15.23 24.79
CA ASN A 104 -4.14 -16.40 24.08
C ASN A 104 -5.43 -16.18 23.28
N LYS A 105 -5.77 -14.91 23.00
CA LYS A 105 -6.82 -14.54 22.05
C LYS A 105 -6.25 -14.42 20.64
N THR A 106 -7.12 -14.48 19.65
CA THR A 106 -6.78 -14.18 18.25
C THR A 106 -6.67 -12.67 18.03
N TYR A 107 -6.03 -12.22 16.95
CA TYR A 107 -6.01 -10.80 16.59
C TYR A 107 -7.44 -10.27 16.40
N HIS A 108 -8.27 -11.04 15.70
CA HIS A 108 -9.68 -10.72 15.44
C HIS A 108 -10.48 -10.54 16.73
N GLN A 109 -10.30 -11.42 17.71
CA GLN A 109 -10.93 -11.29 19.03
C GLN A 109 -10.39 -10.07 19.79
N ALA A 110 -9.07 -9.85 19.76
CA ALA A 110 -8.42 -8.76 20.48
C ALA A 110 -8.85 -7.37 19.99
N ILE A 111 -8.93 -7.16 18.66
CA ILE A 111 -9.40 -5.88 18.09
C ILE A 111 -10.91 -5.71 18.28
N ASN A 112 -11.70 -6.78 18.19
CA ASN A 112 -13.14 -6.68 18.36
C ASN A 112 -13.55 -6.43 19.82
N ALA A 113 -12.74 -6.85 20.79
CA ALA A 113 -12.95 -6.54 22.21
C ALA A 113 -12.67 -5.07 22.59
N LYS A 114 -12.10 -4.25 21.69
CA LYS A 114 -11.87 -2.82 21.93
C LYS A 114 -13.17 -2.02 21.84
N GLU A 115 -13.34 -1.09 22.78
CA GLU A 115 -14.52 -0.21 22.88
C GLU A 115 -14.40 0.97 21.91
N GLY A 116 -15.41 1.13 21.05
CA GLY A 116 -15.42 2.21 20.07
C GLY A 116 -14.31 2.14 19.02
N TRP A 117 -14.26 3.16 18.16
CA TRP A 117 -13.27 3.22 17.07
C TRP A 117 -11.92 3.74 17.51
N HIS A 118 -11.85 4.64 18.49
CA HIS A 118 -10.60 5.16 19.04
C HIS A 118 -9.68 4.01 19.48
N GLU A 119 -10.17 3.13 20.36
CA GLU A 119 -9.37 2.00 20.87
C GLU A 119 -9.03 0.97 19.79
N LYS A 120 -9.89 0.80 18.77
CA LYS A 120 -9.59 -0.07 17.62
C LYS A 120 -8.46 0.50 16.78
N TYR A 121 -8.47 1.81 16.50
CA TYR A 121 -7.37 2.48 15.79
C TYR A 121 -6.09 2.47 16.62
N ARG A 122 -6.19 2.73 17.93
CA ARG A 122 -5.06 2.64 18.86
C ARG A 122 -4.45 1.26 18.94
N PHE A 123 -5.27 0.21 18.93
CA PHE A 123 -4.82 -1.17 18.85
C PHE A 123 -4.14 -1.48 17.52
N GLU A 124 -4.68 -0.98 16.42
CA GLU A 124 -4.17 -1.21 15.07
C GLU A 124 -2.84 -0.50 14.80
N MET A 125 -2.60 0.67 15.37
CA MET A 125 -1.37 1.45 15.14
C MET A 125 -0.19 1.04 16.03
N GLN A 126 -0.31 0.01 16.85
CA GLN A 126 0.77 -0.45 17.72
C GLN A 126 2.03 -0.81 16.91
N PRO A 127 3.25 -0.50 17.39
CA PRO A 127 4.46 -0.65 16.57
C PRO A 127 4.80 -2.12 16.26
N ASN A 128 4.41 -3.04 17.16
CA ASN A 128 4.79 -4.46 17.13
C ASN A 128 3.70 -5.38 16.51
N TRP A 129 2.58 -4.82 16.04
CA TRP A 129 1.54 -5.55 15.31
C TRP A 129 0.67 -4.60 14.48
N GLY A 130 -0.32 -5.12 13.76
CA GLY A 130 -1.25 -4.30 12.99
C GLY A 130 -0.56 -3.43 11.95
N SER A 131 -0.99 -2.18 11.84
CA SER A 131 -0.53 -1.20 10.87
C SER A 131 0.79 -0.55 11.24
N GLY A 132 1.23 -0.59 12.51
CA GLY A 132 2.48 0.05 12.90
C GLY A 132 3.70 -0.55 12.21
N SER A 133 3.72 -1.87 11.97
CA SER A 133 4.78 -2.50 11.17
C SER A 133 4.78 -2.04 9.71
N THR A 134 3.61 -1.76 9.13
CA THR A 134 3.49 -1.22 7.77
C THR A 134 4.04 0.20 7.70
N ILE A 135 3.64 1.06 8.65
CA ILE A 135 4.08 2.46 8.72
C ILE A 135 5.60 2.52 8.87
N ARG A 136 6.16 1.76 9.81
CA ARG A 136 7.61 1.66 10.01
C ARG A 136 8.31 1.23 8.73
N LYS A 137 7.77 0.24 8.01
CA LYS A 137 8.39 -0.25 6.78
C LYS A 137 8.31 0.77 5.64
N MET A 138 7.20 1.49 5.47
CA MET A 138 7.11 2.59 4.50
C MET A 138 8.17 3.66 4.77
N VAL A 139 8.43 4.01 6.04
CA VAL A 139 9.48 4.97 6.40
C VAL A 139 10.88 4.41 6.07
N LEU A 140 11.20 3.20 6.51
CA LEU A 140 12.52 2.60 6.31
C LEU A 140 12.85 2.36 4.84
N ASP A 141 11.89 1.87 4.07
CA ASP A 141 12.07 1.57 2.65
C ASP A 141 12.21 2.85 1.79
N LYS A 142 12.17 4.06 2.38
CA LYS A 142 12.53 5.30 1.67
C LYS A 142 13.94 5.25 1.10
N VAL A 143 14.80 4.46 1.71
CA VAL A 143 16.13 4.15 1.19
C VAL A 143 16.12 3.44 -0.17
N LEU A 144 15.00 2.87 -0.60
CA LEU A 144 14.87 2.29 -1.95
C LEU A 144 14.72 3.35 -3.03
N GLU A 145 14.37 4.59 -2.69
CA GLU A 145 14.18 5.66 -3.67
C GLU A 145 15.50 6.04 -4.34
N CYS A 146 15.52 5.95 -5.67
CA CYS A 146 16.64 6.33 -6.53
C CYS A 146 16.14 6.55 -7.96
N ASP A 147 17.04 6.87 -8.90
CA ASP A 147 16.68 7.07 -10.30
C ASP A 147 15.97 5.86 -10.95
N ALA A 148 16.28 4.64 -10.49
CA ALA A 148 15.64 3.41 -10.96
C ALA A 148 14.33 3.05 -10.23
N PHE A 149 14.03 3.66 -9.08
CA PHE A 149 12.93 3.20 -8.22
C PHE A 149 12.22 4.37 -7.54
N ARG A 150 10.94 4.56 -7.87
CA ARG A 150 10.14 5.72 -7.43
C ARG A 150 9.19 5.41 -6.30
N THR A 151 8.86 6.41 -5.50
CA THR A 151 7.71 6.35 -4.60
C THR A 151 6.52 7.05 -5.22
N VAL A 152 5.36 6.40 -5.16
CA VAL A 152 4.08 6.96 -5.57
C VAL A 152 3.10 6.93 -4.41
N ARG A 153 2.20 7.90 -4.38
CA ARG A 153 1.17 7.99 -3.34
C ARG A 153 -0.14 7.43 -3.82
N TYR A 154 -0.77 6.60 -3.00
CA TYR A 154 -2.13 6.11 -3.21
C TYR A 154 -3.09 7.25 -3.48
N GLU A 155 -2.96 8.36 -2.74
CA GLU A 155 -3.84 9.52 -2.85
C GLU A 155 -3.77 10.18 -4.22
N THR A 156 -2.58 10.24 -4.82
CA THR A 156 -2.40 10.73 -6.19
C THR A 156 -2.95 9.74 -7.19
N MET A 157 -2.64 8.45 -7.02
CA MET A 157 -3.03 7.42 -8.00
C MET A 157 -4.54 7.24 -8.09
N ILE A 158 -5.26 7.32 -6.97
CA ILE A 158 -6.71 7.10 -6.95
C ILE A 158 -7.50 8.29 -7.51
N ASP A 159 -6.89 9.48 -7.62
CA ASP A 159 -7.54 10.66 -8.18
C ASP A 159 -7.89 10.46 -9.67
N PRO A 160 -9.15 10.64 -10.10
CA PRO A 160 -9.61 10.55 -11.49
C PRO A 160 -8.66 11.16 -12.53
N VAL A 161 -8.26 12.41 -12.31
CA VAL A 161 -7.55 13.21 -13.32
C VAL A 161 -6.05 13.13 -13.11
N GLY A 162 -5.59 13.47 -11.90
CA GLY A 162 -4.19 13.44 -11.50
C GLY A 162 -3.61 12.03 -11.51
N GLY A 163 -4.40 11.02 -11.14
CA GLY A 163 -3.98 9.63 -11.17
C GLY A 163 -3.75 9.09 -12.57
N ASP A 164 -4.57 9.46 -13.55
CA ASP A 164 -4.38 9.09 -14.96
C ASP A 164 -3.07 9.67 -15.51
N VAL A 165 -2.79 10.94 -15.21
CA VAL A 165 -1.54 11.62 -15.62
C VAL A 165 -0.34 10.96 -14.94
N ALA A 166 -0.37 10.86 -13.61
CA ALA A 166 0.73 10.31 -12.82
C ALA A 166 1.03 8.85 -13.19
N PHE A 167 0.00 8.03 -13.43
CA PHE A 167 0.19 6.64 -13.82
C PHE A 167 0.71 6.51 -15.26
N SER A 168 0.29 7.39 -16.19
CA SER A 168 0.86 7.42 -17.54
C SER A 168 2.35 7.73 -17.52
N GLU A 169 2.76 8.73 -16.74
CA GLU A 169 4.17 9.07 -16.54
C GLU A 169 4.94 7.93 -15.87
N LEU A 170 4.32 7.24 -14.91
CA LEU A 170 4.90 6.07 -14.27
C LEU A 170 5.13 4.95 -15.28
N LEU A 171 4.17 4.62 -16.15
CA LEU A 171 4.34 3.56 -17.14
C LEU A 171 5.46 3.87 -18.14
N LYS A 172 5.61 5.14 -18.55
CA LYS A 172 6.75 5.59 -19.36
C LYS A 172 8.06 5.40 -18.63
N PHE A 173 8.11 5.80 -17.35
CA PHE A 173 9.29 5.60 -16.50
C PHE A 173 9.66 4.12 -16.34
N LEU A 174 8.66 3.24 -16.21
CA LEU A 174 8.86 1.79 -16.12
C LEU A 174 9.32 1.17 -17.45
N GLY A 175 9.31 1.91 -18.55
CA GLY A 175 9.79 1.47 -19.86
C GLY A 175 8.84 0.54 -20.60
N PHE A 176 7.53 0.62 -20.31
CA PHE A 176 6.51 -0.02 -21.13
C PHE A 176 6.40 0.71 -22.48
N GLU A 177 6.20 -0.03 -23.56
CA GLU A 177 5.98 0.52 -24.90
C GLU A 177 4.56 1.08 -25.04
N ALA A 178 4.32 1.95 -26.02
CA ALA A 178 3.04 2.65 -26.16
C ALA A 178 1.82 1.70 -26.21
N GLY A 179 1.92 0.56 -26.87
CA GLY A 179 0.87 -0.47 -26.91
C GLY A 179 0.64 -1.13 -25.54
N GLU A 180 1.71 -1.47 -24.83
CA GLU A 180 1.65 -2.03 -23.47
C GLU A 180 1.04 -1.02 -22.49
N GLN A 181 1.46 0.26 -22.58
CA GLN A 181 0.95 1.35 -21.77
C GLN A 181 -0.56 1.50 -21.92
N ALA A 182 -1.08 1.42 -23.14
CA ALA A 182 -2.51 1.55 -23.41
C ALA A 182 -3.34 0.45 -22.70
N VAL A 183 -2.89 -0.80 -22.76
CA VAL A 183 -3.56 -1.94 -22.10
C VAL A 183 -3.48 -1.81 -20.58
N ILE A 184 -2.29 -1.52 -20.04
CA ILE A 184 -2.11 -1.37 -18.58
C ILE A 184 -2.92 -0.18 -18.04
N MET A 185 -2.96 0.93 -18.78
CA MET A 185 -3.77 2.10 -18.44
C MET A 185 -5.28 1.79 -18.46
N ALA A 186 -5.77 1.04 -19.43
CA ALA A 186 -7.17 0.60 -19.45
C ALA A 186 -7.51 -0.18 -18.18
N ARG A 187 -6.66 -1.14 -17.79
CA ARG A 187 -6.85 -1.90 -16.55
C ARG A 187 -6.70 -1.06 -15.29
N PHE A 188 -5.82 -0.06 -15.28
CA PHE A 188 -5.73 0.89 -14.17
C PHE A 188 -7.04 1.64 -13.92
N LYS A 189 -7.71 2.07 -15.00
CA LYS A 189 -9.02 2.72 -14.94
C LYS A 189 -10.12 1.74 -14.54
N ASP A 190 -10.19 0.57 -15.16
CA ASP A 190 -11.21 -0.45 -14.87
C ASP A 190 -11.17 -0.92 -13.42
N ASN A 191 -9.96 -1.13 -12.88
CA ASN A 191 -9.77 -1.62 -11.51
C ASN A 191 -9.75 -0.49 -10.47
N ARG A 192 -9.97 0.77 -10.86
CA ARG A 192 -10.07 1.85 -9.89
C ARG A 192 -11.27 1.58 -8.98
N LEU A 193 -11.11 1.81 -7.68
CA LEU A 193 -12.13 1.48 -6.67
C LEU A 193 -13.51 2.12 -6.91
N ALA A 194 -13.58 3.21 -7.68
CA ALA A 194 -14.85 3.82 -8.10
C ALA A 194 -15.62 2.98 -9.14
N ASN A 195 -14.92 2.09 -9.85
CA ASN A 195 -15.44 1.25 -10.93
C ASN A 195 -15.56 -0.23 -10.50
N ILE A 196 -15.13 -0.56 -9.27
CA ILE A 196 -15.27 -1.90 -8.70
C ILE A 196 -16.59 -1.97 -7.93
N ASP A 197 -17.44 -2.93 -8.28
CA ASP A 197 -18.67 -3.21 -7.54
C ASP A 197 -18.34 -3.63 -6.09
N ALA A 198 -18.77 -2.83 -5.12
CA ALA A 198 -18.51 -3.06 -3.70
C ALA A 198 -19.09 -4.40 -3.21
N ALA A 199 -20.11 -4.95 -3.91
CA ALA A 199 -20.71 -6.23 -3.60
C ALA A 199 -19.82 -7.44 -4.00
N ALA A 200 -18.93 -7.29 -4.99
CA ALA A 200 -18.08 -8.39 -5.48
C ALA A 200 -16.80 -8.58 -4.67
N HIS A 201 -16.42 -7.62 -3.82
CA HIS A 201 -15.17 -7.64 -3.04
C HIS A 201 -15.43 -7.25 -1.59
N SER A 202 -15.79 -8.22 -0.74
CA SER A 202 -16.07 -8.06 0.70
C SER A 202 -14.95 -7.36 1.50
N HIS A 203 -13.73 -7.35 0.97
CA HIS A 203 -12.54 -6.75 1.59
C HIS A 203 -12.28 -5.28 1.22
N VAL A 204 -13.01 -4.76 0.22
CA VAL A 204 -12.83 -3.41 -0.32
C VAL A 204 -13.87 -2.46 0.31
N ARG A 205 -13.46 -1.72 1.34
CA ARG A 205 -14.37 -0.86 2.11
C ARG A 205 -14.60 0.53 1.50
N SER A 206 -13.53 1.20 1.06
CA SER A 206 -13.60 2.56 0.50
C SER A 206 -12.26 2.96 -0.12
N GLY A 207 -12.31 3.56 -1.31
CA GLY A 207 -11.15 4.20 -1.95
C GLY A 207 -10.92 5.66 -1.54
N LYS A 208 -11.66 6.18 -0.56
CA LYS A 208 -11.56 7.58 -0.14
C LYS A 208 -10.21 7.87 0.51
N THR A 209 -9.65 9.01 0.15
CA THR A 209 -8.45 9.62 0.73
C THR A 209 -8.83 10.54 1.88
N ALA A 210 -7.87 10.82 2.77
CA ALA A 210 -8.01 11.73 3.90
C ALA A 210 -9.20 11.40 4.83
N GLN A 211 -9.53 10.12 5.01
CA GLN A 211 -10.62 9.71 5.92
C GLN A 211 -10.30 10.11 7.37
N TRP A 212 -9.02 10.13 7.72
CA TRP A 212 -8.52 10.56 9.03
C TRP A 212 -9.08 11.90 9.49
N ARG A 213 -9.30 12.86 8.59
CA ARG A 213 -9.89 14.18 8.93
C ARG A 213 -11.25 14.10 9.62
N THR A 214 -11.99 13.02 9.40
CA THR A 214 -13.33 12.80 9.97
C THR A 214 -13.38 11.65 10.97
N LYS A 215 -12.29 10.89 11.11
CA LYS A 215 -12.23 9.69 11.93
C LYS A 215 -11.30 9.82 13.12
N TYR A 216 -10.34 10.73 13.05
CA TYR A 216 -9.45 11.04 14.16
C TYR A 216 -10.07 12.16 14.99
N THR A 217 -10.01 11.97 16.30
CA THR A 217 -10.08 13.04 17.28
C THR A 217 -8.69 13.58 17.53
N LYS A 218 -8.60 14.72 18.22
CA LYS A 218 -7.32 15.28 18.68
C LYS A 218 -6.57 14.29 19.56
N ALA A 219 -7.26 13.65 20.52
CA ALA A 219 -6.65 12.63 21.38
C ALA A 219 -6.06 11.45 20.58
N LEU A 220 -6.73 11.00 19.51
CA LEU A 220 -6.20 9.92 18.68
C LEU A 220 -4.99 10.37 17.86
N ALA A 221 -4.96 11.63 17.43
CA ALA A 221 -3.81 12.20 16.75
C ALA A 221 -2.59 12.30 17.67
N GLU A 222 -2.79 12.67 18.93
CA GLU A 222 -1.75 12.67 19.96
C GLU A 222 -1.20 11.24 20.20
N ASP A 223 -2.08 10.24 20.32
CA ASP A 223 -1.68 8.83 20.38
C ASP A 223 -0.83 8.44 19.13
N PHE A 224 -1.27 8.85 17.93
CA PHE A 224 -0.56 8.56 16.70
C PHE A 224 0.85 9.18 16.69
N ILE A 225 0.97 10.46 17.07
CA ILE A 225 2.26 11.16 17.16
C ILE A 225 3.16 10.49 18.20
N ALA A 226 2.63 10.11 19.36
CA ALA A 226 3.41 9.44 20.40
C ALA A 226 3.95 8.06 19.94
N ILE A 227 3.19 7.33 19.11
CA ILE A 227 3.56 5.98 18.67
C ILE A 227 4.45 5.99 17.41
N HIS A 228 4.18 6.88 16.46
CA HIS A 228 4.83 6.89 15.15
C HIS A 228 5.78 8.06 14.92
N GLY A 229 5.81 9.04 15.83
CA GLY A 229 6.66 10.22 15.75
C GLY A 229 6.57 10.88 14.39
N ASP A 230 7.74 11.16 13.82
CA ASP A 230 7.90 11.90 12.57
C ASP A 230 7.57 11.08 11.31
N ALA A 231 6.85 9.95 11.40
CA ALA A 231 6.55 9.11 10.24
C ALA A 231 5.86 9.87 9.10
N LEU A 232 4.93 10.77 9.42
CA LEU A 232 4.25 11.62 8.43
C LEU A 232 5.21 12.61 7.77
N ILE A 233 6.14 13.18 8.55
CA ILE A 233 7.16 14.11 8.05
C ILE A 233 8.15 13.37 7.15
N ALA A 234 8.62 12.20 7.58
CA ALA A 234 9.57 11.38 6.83
C ALA A 234 9.02 10.95 5.46
N LEU A 235 7.72 10.66 5.38
CA LEU A 235 7.00 10.30 4.15
C LEU A 235 6.51 11.52 3.35
N GLY A 236 6.67 12.73 3.88
CA GLY A 236 6.30 13.99 3.25
C GLY A 236 4.80 14.27 3.22
N TYR A 237 4.03 13.69 4.12
CA TYR A 237 2.60 13.98 4.27
C TYR A 237 2.35 15.25 5.09
N GLU A 238 3.26 15.59 6.01
CA GLU A 238 3.19 16.77 6.86
C GLU A 238 4.58 17.40 7.01
N THR A 239 4.66 18.65 7.45
CA THR A 239 5.93 19.33 7.76
C THR A 239 6.29 19.29 9.25
N ASP A 240 5.29 19.12 10.10
CA ASP A 240 5.39 19.08 11.56
C ASP A 240 4.18 18.32 12.14
N HIS A 241 3.93 18.47 13.45
CA HIS A 241 2.82 17.83 14.16
C HIS A 241 1.55 18.70 14.31
N ALA A 242 1.53 19.93 13.75
CA ALA A 242 0.41 20.87 13.90
C ALA A 242 -0.87 20.41 13.18
N TRP A 243 -0.80 19.39 12.32
CA TRP A 243 -1.98 18.75 11.73
C TRP A 243 -2.96 18.22 12.78
N ALA A 244 -2.47 17.84 13.97
CA ALA A 244 -3.32 17.38 15.06
C ALA A 244 -4.25 18.48 15.60
N ASP A 245 -3.84 19.75 15.53
CA ASP A 245 -4.64 20.89 15.99
C ASP A 245 -5.82 21.23 15.06
N THR A 246 -5.86 20.64 13.87
CA THR A 246 -6.96 20.82 12.91
C THR A 246 -8.13 19.87 13.15
N LEU A 247 -7.98 18.92 14.08
CA LEU A 247 -8.96 17.88 14.35
C LEU A 247 -9.91 18.29 15.48
N PRO A 248 -11.15 17.76 15.47
CA PRO A 248 -12.08 17.97 16.57
C PRO A 248 -11.58 17.28 17.85
N ASP A 249 -11.99 17.83 18.99
CA ASP A 249 -11.79 17.21 20.31
C ASP A 249 -12.39 15.80 20.38
#